data_AF-A0A2G6DY11-F1
#
_entry.id   AF-A0A2G6DY11-F1
#
_cell.length_a   1.000
_cell.length_b   1.000
_cell.length_c   1.000
_cell.angle_alpha   90.00
_cell.angle_beta   90.00
_cell.angle_gamma   90.00
#
_symmetry.space_group_name_H-M   'P 1'
#
loop_
_entity.id
_entity.type
_entity.pdbx_description
1 polymer ?
#
loop_
_entity_poly.entity_id
_entity_poly.type
_entity_poly.pdbx_seq_one_letter_code
_entity_poly.pdbx_strand_id
1 'polypeptide(L)' 'MQELPAVMAFHSAQARHGGTGAVYVLLQKSEQKKRENRERFMKGRV' A
#
# COMPACT_ATOMS: atom_id res chain seq x y z
N MET A 1 -4.67 -20.04 -7.15
CA MET A 1 -4.32 -18.60 -7.21
C MET A 1 -3.45 -18.33 -6.00
N GLN A 2 -2.20 -17.89 -6.18
CA GLN A 2 -1.30 -17.67 -5.05
C GLN A 2 -1.67 -16.33 -4.39
N GLU A 3 -2.11 -16.37 -3.14
CA GLU A 3 -2.31 -15.16 -2.34
C GLU A 3 -0.98 -14.76 -1.71
N LEU A 4 -0.57 -13.51 -1.94
CA LEU A 4 0.59 -12.94 -1.29
C LEU A 4 0.13 -12.30 0.02
N PRO A 5 0.59 -12.78 1.20
CA PRO A 5 0.08 -12.31 2.49
C PRO A 5 0.21 -10.80 2.72
N ALA A 6 1.17 -10.15 2.06
CA ALA A 6 1.40 -8.71 2.18
C ALA A 6 0.47 -7.86 1.28
N VAL A 7 -0.28 -8.47 0.36
CA VAL A 7 -1.14 -7.76 -0.61
C VAL A 7 -2.54 -7.62 -0.04
N MET A 8 -3.05 -6.39 -0.02
CA MET A 8 -4.40 -6.06 0.46
C MET A 8 -5.40 -5.92 -0.69
N ALA A 9 -4.97 -5.39 -1.85
CA ALA A 9 -5.81 -5.21 -3.03
C ALA A 9 -4.96 -5.07 -4.30
N PHE A 10 -5.58 -5.26 -5.46
CA PHE A 10 -4.98 -5.00 -6.76
C PHE A 10 -5.98 -4.36 -7.73
N HIS A 11 -5.46 -3.63 -8.73
CA HIS A 11 -6.27 -3.01 -9.78
C HIS A 11 -5.45 -2.84 -11.06
N SER A 12 -6.07 -2.87 -12.24
CA SER A 12 -5.38 -2.61 -13.51
C SER A 12 -4.68 -1.26 -13.48
N ALA A 13 -3.48 -1.20 -14.07
CA ALA A 13 -2.76 0.06 -14.18
C ALA A 13 -3.51 1.03 -15.10
N GLN A 14 -3.29 2.33 -14.90
CA GLN A 14 -3.75 3.33 -15.87
C GLN A 14 -3.06 3.09 -17.22
N ALA A 15 -3.68 3.52 -18.32
CA ALA A 15 -3.16 3.31 -19.69
C ALA A 15 -1.69 3.75 -19.84
N ARG A 16 -1.33 4.93 -19.32
CA ARG A 16 0.05 5.47 -19.32
C ARG A 16 1.08 4.64 -18.54
N HIS A 17 0.63 3.73 -17.68
CA HIS A 17 1.47 2.87 -16.85
C HIS A 17 1.38 1.39 -17.29
N GLY A 18 0.86 1.12 -18.49
CA GLY A 18 0.79 -0.23 -19.08
C GLY A 18 -0.61 -0.82 -19.22
N GLY A 19 -1.66 -0.11 -18.76
CA GLY A 19 -3.04 -0.53 -18.93
C GLY A 19 -3.32 -1.93 -18.37
N THR A 20 -3.95 -2.79 -19.16
CA THR A 20 -4.24 -4.19 -18.78
C THR A 20 -2.99 -5.08 -18.71
N GLY A 21 -1.84 -4.63 -19.21
CA GLY A 21 -0.56 -5.33 -19.13
C GLY A 21 0.18 -5.14 -17.79
N ALA A 22 -0.32 -4.29 -16.89
CA ALA A 22 0.26 -4.04 -15.58
C ALA A 22 -0.83 -3.85 -14.50
N VAL A 23 -0.47 -4.05 -13.22
CA VAL A 23 -1.38 -3.88 -12.09
C VAL A 23 -0.75 -3.03 -10.98
N TYR A 24 -1.56 -2.22 -10.32
CA TYR A 24 -1.24 -1.65 -9.02
C TYR A 24 -1.52 -2.66 -7.93
N VAL A 25 -0.66 -2.65 -6.91
CA VAL A 25 -0.79 -3.51 -5.74
C VAL A 25 -0.80 -2.62 -4.50
N LEU A 26 -1.86 -2.74 -3.70
CA LEU A 26 -1.90 -2.14 -2.37
C LEU A 26 -1.27 -3.10 -1.38
N LEU A 27 -0.15 -2.69 -0.79
CA LEU A 27 0.58 -3.48 0.19
C LEU A 27 0.22 -3.08 1.63
N GLN A 28 0.21 -4.06 2.51
CA GLN A 28 0.11 -3.82 3.94
C GLN A 28 1.32 -3.01 4.40
N LYS A 29 1.06 -1.92 5.13
CA LYS A 29 2.11 -1.12 5.76
C LYS A 29 2.80 -1.95 6.85
N SER A 30 4.12 -1.96 6.87
CA SER A 30 4.88 -2.68 7.91
C SER A 30 4.64 -2.08 9.30
N GLU A 31 4.76 -2.92 10.34
CA GLU A 31 4.56 -2.48 11.73
C GLU A 31 5.52 -1.36 12.14
N GLN A 32 6.77 -1.43 11.69
CA GLN A 32 7.75 -0.35 11.90
C GLN A 32 7.27 0.96 11.27
N LYS A 33 6.87 0.96 9.99
CA LYS A 33 6.36 2.17 9.32
C LYS A 33 5.08 2.67 9.97
N LYS A 34 4.22 1.80 10.52
CA LYS A 34 3.04 2.21 11.30
C LYS A 34 3.47 2.91 12.58
N ARG A 35 4.45 2.38 13.31
CA ARG A 35 5.00 3.00 14.54
C ARG A 35 5.60 4.37 14.26
N GLU A 36 6.49 4.49 13.28
CA GLU A 36 7.10 5.77 12.88
C GLU A 36 6.02 6.80 12.50
N ASN A 37 4.97 6.38 11.80
CA ASN A 37 3.86 7.26 11.44
C ASN A 37 3.08 7.74 12.68
N ARG A 38 2.85 6.87 13.67
CA ARG A 38 2.23 7.27 14.94
C ARG A 38 3.09 8.29 15.67
N GLU A 39 4.40 8.04 15.79
CA GLU A 39 5.34 8.95 16.46
C GLU A 39 5.41 10.33 15.79
N ARG A 40 5.37 10.35 14.44
CA ARG A 40 5.42 11.60 13.65
C ARG A 40 4.14 12.41 13.70
N PHE A 41 2.96 11.77 13.67
CA PHE A 41 1.69 12.47 13.46
C PHE A 41 0.77 12.53 14.70
N MET A 42 1.05 11.80 15.79
CA MET A 42 0.23 11.86 17.01
C MET A 42 0.56 13.05 17.92
N LYS A 43 1.68 13.76 17.70
CA LYS A 43 2.08 14.93 18.50
C LYS A 43 1.24 16.19 18.22
N GLY A 44 0.40 16.20 17.19
CA GLY A 44 -0.40 17.37 16.76
C GLY A 44 -1.91 17.24 16.97
N ARG A 45 -2.37 16.31 17.81
CA ARG A 45 -3.80 16.16 18.18
C ARG A 45 -4.05 16.58 19.63
N VAL A 46 -3.61 17.77 19.99
CA VAL A 46 -4.02 18.45 21.23
C VAL A 46 -5.04 19.52 20.86
#